data_AF-A0A2H6IBK9-F1
#
_entry.id   AF-A0A2H6IBK9-F1
#
_cell.length_a   1.000
_cell.length_b   1.000
_cell.length_c   1.000
_cell.angle_alpha   90.00
_cell.angle_beta   90.00
_cell.angle_gamma   90.00
#
_symmetry.space_group_name_H-M   'P 1'
#
loop_
_entity.id
_entity.type
_entity.pdbx_description
1 polymer ?
#
loop_
_entity_poly.entity_id
_entity_poly.type
_entity_poly.pdbx_seq_one_letter_code
_entity_poly.pdbx_strand_id
1 'polypeptide(L)' 'MGGIALYDTVISEVERALLTLAMEKTEGNQLQASKLLGLNRNTVRNKINKYKIKKI' A
#
# COMPACT_ATOMS: atom_id res chain seq x y z
N MET A 1 -7.54 8.72 26.25
CA MET A 1 -6.54 8.09 25.36
C MET A 1 -7.26 7.12 24.42
N GLY A 2 -7.71 7.56 23.23
CA GLY A 2 -8.52 6.69 22.36
C GLY A 2 -8.68 7.13 20.90
N GLY A 3 -8.39 8.40 20.56
CA GLY A 3 -8.56 8.89 19.17
C GLY A 3 -7.39 8.57 18.22
N ILE A 4 -6.15 8.58 18.73
CA ILE A 4 -4.94 8.42 17.89
C ILE A 4 -4.87 7.00 17.30
N ALA A 5 -5.21 5.98 18.10
CA ALA A 5 -5.14 4.59 17.66
C ALA A 5 -6.16 4.24 16.55
N LEU A 6 -7.37 4.83 16.58
CA LEU A 6 -8.40 4.52 15.58
C LEU A 6 -8.03 5.07 14.20
N TYR A 7 -7.59 6.33 14.13
CA TYR A 7 -7.18 6.94 12.87
C TYR A 7 -6.03 6.16 12.24
N ASP A 8 -4.98 5.88 13.01
CA ASP A 8 -3.81 5.13 12.51
C ASP A 8 -4.18 3.72 12.05
N THR A 9 -5.08 3.05 12.78
CA THR A 9 -5.59 1.73 12.40
C THR A 9 -6.33 1.79 11.07
N VAL A 10 -7.32 2.68 10.95
CA VAL A 10 -8.13 2.83 9.73
C VAL A 10 -7.25 3.18 8.53
N ILE A 11 -6.34 4.14 8.69
CA ILE A 11 -5.41 4.52 7.62
C ILE A 11 -4.53 3.34 7.21
N SER A 12 -4.01 2.56 8.16
CA SER A 12 -3.15 1.42 7.84
C SER A 12 -3.88 0.33 7.06
N GLU A 13 -5.13 0.04 7.40
CA GLU A 13 -5.95 -0.96 6.70
C GLU A 13 -6.33 -0.50 5.30
N VAL A 14 -6.74 0.76 5.14
CA VAL A 14 -7.07 1.34 3.83
C VAL A 14 -5.84 1.36 2.92
N GLU A 15 -4.68 1.80 3.43
CA GLU A 15 -3.44 1.78 2.63
C GLU A 15 -3.04 0.37 2.21
N ARG A 16 -3.17 -0.61 3.11
CA ARG A 16 -2.86 -2.01 2.82
C ARG A 16 -3.75 -2.57 1.72
N ALA A 17 -5.06 -2.32 1.79
CA ALA A 17 -6.02 -2.76 0.80
C ALA A 17 -5.73 -2.13 -0.58
N LEU A 18 -5.54 -0.81 -0.62
CA LEU A 18 -5.30 -0.07 -1.86
C LEU A 18 -4.00 -0.54 -2.57
N LEU A 19 -2.92 -0.74 -1.80
CA LEU A 19 -1.67 -1.25 -2.35
C LEU A 19 -1.79 -2.69 -2.85
N THR A 20 -2.55 -3.54 -2.15
CA THR A 20 -2.75 -4.93 -2.57
C THR A 20 -3.49 -4.99 -3.91
N LEU A 21 -4.60 -4.26 -4.03
CA LEU A 21 -5.38 -4.16 -5.27
C LEU A 21 -4.56 -3.59 -6.44
N ALA A 22 -3.73 -2.57 -6.18
CA ALA A 22 -2.87 -1.99 -7.22
C ALA A 22 -1.80 -2.99 -7.69
N MET A 23 -1.22 -3.76 -6.77
CA MET A 23 -0.24 -4.80 -7.10
C MET A 23 -0.88 -5.96 -7.86
N GLU A 24 -2.09 -6.39 -7.49
CA GLU A 24 -2.88 -7.37 -8.25
C GLU A 24 -3.17 -6.87 -9.67
N LYS A 25 -3.67 -5.64 -9.80
CA LYS A 25 -4.04 -5.05 -11.09
C LYS A 25 -2.85 -4.86 -12.04
N THR A 26 -1.64 -4.83 -11.50
CA THR A 26 -0.39 -4.62 -12.24
C THR A 26 0.51 -5.85 -12.21
N GLU A 27 -0.02 -7.02 -11.82
CA GLU A 27 0.70 -8.31 -11.84
C GLU A 27 2.05 -8.24 -11.11
N GLY A 28 2.06 -7.58 -9.95
CA GLY A 28 3.27 -7.43 -9.13
C GLY A 28 4.25 -6.36 -9.60
N ASN A 29 3.96 -5.63 -10.68
CA ASN A 29 4.83 -4.59 -11.21
C ASN A 29 4.76 -3.29 -10.41
N GLN A 30 5.72 -3.11 -9.50
CA GLN A 30 5.77 -1.94 -8.61
C GLN A 30 5.89 -0.60 -9.35
N LEU A 31 6.50 -0.57 -10.55
CA LEU A 31 6.59 0.66 -11.34
C LEU A 31 5.21 1.05 -11.89
N GLN A 32 4.46 0.07 -12.41
CA GLN A 32 3.09 0.32 -12.88
C GLN A 32 2.14 0.64 -11.72
N ALA A 33 2.24 -0.08 -10.59
CA ALA A 33 1.47 0.24 -9.39
C ALA A 33 1.74 1.67 -8.89
N SER A 34 2.99 2.12 -8.93
CA SER A 34 3.35 3.50 -8.56
C SER A 34 2.73 4.55 -9.48
N LYS A 35 2.67 4.28 -10.79
CA LYS A 35 1.97 5.15 -11.75
C LYS A 35 0.46 5.16 -11.50
N LEU A 36 -0.13 4.00 -11.25
CA LEU A 36 -1.57 3.86 -10.97
C LEU A 36 -1.98 4.62 -9.70
N LEU A 37 -1.18 4.54 -8.65
CA LEU A 37 -1.45 5.18 -7.36
C LEU A 37 -1.01 6.66 -7.31
N GLY A 38 -0.32 7.17 -8.34
CA GLY A 38 0.26 8.52 -8.32
C GLY A 38 1.35 8.69 -7.26
N LEU A 39 2.06 7.61 -6.91
CA LEU A 39 3.08 7.58 -5.88
C LEU A 39 4.48 7.42 -6.47
N ASN A 40 5.50 7.80 -5.71
CA ASN A 40 6.87 7.43 -6.04
C ASN A 40 7.05 5.91 -5.90
N ARG A 41 7.73 5.26 -6.86
CA ARG A 41 8.09 3.83 -6.82
C ARG A 41 8.75 3.42 -5.50
N ASN A 42 9.61 4.28 -4.95
CA ASN A 42 10.28 4.03 -3.67
C ASN A 42 9.29 4.02 -2.51
N THR A 43 8.27 4.89 -2.54
CA THR A 43 7.19 4.91 -1.55
C THR A 43 6.36 3.63 -1.63
N VAL A 44 5.98 3.20 -2.84
CA VAL A 44 5.26 1.93 -3.06
C VAL A 44 6.06 0.75 -2.52
N ARG A 45 7.34 0.65 -2.88
CA ARG A 45 8.25 -0.39 -2.37
C ARG A 45 8.31 -0.40 -0.83
N ASN A 46 8.48 0.77 -0.21
CA ASN A 46 8.55 0.88 1.24
C ASN A 46 7.24 0.46 1.92
N LYS A 47 6.09 0.87 1.36
CA LYS A 47 4.78 0.49 1.93
C LYS A 47 4.46 -0.99 1.71
N ILE A 48 4.84 -1.60 0.59
CA ILE A 48 4.72 -3.06 0.37
C ILE A 48 5.48 -3.82 1.46
N ASN A 49 6.71 -3.40 1.75
CA ASN A 49 7.51 -4.02 2.81
C ASN A 49 6.89 -3.78 4.19
N LYS A 50 6.44 -2.55 4.48
CA LYS A 50 5.77 -2.20 5.74
C LYS A 50 4.55 -3.10 6.00
N TYR A 51 3.70 -3.28 4.99
CA TYR A 51 2.45 -4.04 5.11
C TYR A 51 2.60 -5.54 4.81
N LYS A 52 3.82 -5.99 4.50
CA LYS A 52 4.16 -7.38 4.17
C LYS A 52 3.22 -7.95 3.09
N ILE A 53 2.96 -7.15 2.05
CA ILE A 53 2.13 -7.58 0.91
C ILE A 53 2.92 -8.65 0.16
N LYS A 54 2.37 -9.85 0.08
CA LYS A 54 3.01 -10.96 -0.65
C LYS A 54 3.01 -10.62 -2.14
N LYS A 55 4.13 -10.87 -2.80
CA LYS A 55 4.16 -10.85 -4.27
C LYS A 55 3.32 -12.03 -4.77
N ILE A 56 2.38 -11.71 -5.64
CA ILE A 56 1.65 -12.66 -6.47
C ILE A 56 2.55 -13.01 -7.66
#